data_AF-A0A7Y5BZE4-F1
#
_entry.id   AF-A0A7Y5BZE4-F1
#
_cell.length_a   1.000
_cell.length_b   1.000
_cell.length_c   1.000
_cell.angle_alpha   90.00
_cell.angle_beta   90.00
_cell.angle_gamma   90.00
#
_symmetry.space_group_name_H-M   'P 1'
#
loop_
_entity.id
_entity.type
_entity.pdbx_description
1 polymer ?
#
loop_
_entity_poly.entity_id
_entity_poly.type
_entity_poly.pdbx_seq_one_letter_code
_entity_poly.pdbx_strand_id
1 'polypeptide(L)'
;MHRNIKLPKRIYFILFILLASCELFSRATPLTPAVTPQPASLIPTSASGGIAGFRDQLAVADQFFLTLSAIPAPPNGQTYQGWLLGGDGTTLSTGIISLAPDGSAALTWNSPTSENLLNRYAQFQITLEPVMGSVTPTGKVVYSGGLEGVALENARRLFVKNDSEPATPLDTAFANGLRAETDLAVQHVINAVNAAAIGSLDEMRAHLEHVINILEGASGPHFGDHDGHGIAENPGDGFGVIGYAGQMASLLPEDAAIVEINASIQTQGALIQEKCLEILKIEDIAGASVPLSELQTLIDPFKTNLVDRLYLAAQKTIQFEIVTVE
;
A
#
# COMPACT_ATOMS: atom_id res chain seq x y z
N MET A 1 71.42 -12.69 12.56
CA MET A 1 70.83 -14.02 12.82
C MET A 1 69.74 -14.26 11.77
N HIS A 2 70.10 -14.74 10.56
CA HIS A 2 70.04 -16.15 10.13
C HIS A 2 68.64 -16.79 10.16
N ARG A 3 67.93 -16.77 9.03
CA ARG A 3 67.03 -17.86 8.60
C ARG A 3 67.33 -18.25 7.14
N ASN A 4 68.01 -19.37 7.05
CA ASN A 4 68.11 -20.35 5.96
C ASN A 4 66.72 -21.04 5.78
N ILE A 5 66.26 -21.63 4.66
CA ILE A 5 66.79 -22.09 3.37
C ILE A 5 65.58 -22.26 2.40
N LYS A 6 65.80 -22.00 1.10
CA LYS A 6 64.91 -22.32 -0.05
C LYS A 6 65.15 -23.74 -0.56
N LEU A 7 64.22 -24.33 -1.33
CA LEU A 7 64.42 -24.88 -2.71
C LEU A 7 63.17 -25.69 -3.23
N PRO A 8 63.03 -26.00 -4.54
CA PRO A 8 61.89 -25.62 -5.39
C PRO A 8 61.31 -26.79 -6.22
N LYS A 9 60.41 -26.51 -7.19
CA LYS A 9 60.27 -27.34 -8.42
C LYS A 9 60.00 -26.47 -9.66
N ARG A 10 60.59 -26.87 -10.79
CA ARG A 10 60.65 -26.20 -12.09
C ARG A 10 60.12 -27.14 -13.21
N ILE A 11 59.28 -26.58 -14.09
CA ILE A 11 59.21 -26.59 -15.58
C ILE A 11 58.97 -27.88 -16.43
N TYR A 12 58.09 -27.72 -17.46
CA TYR A 12 58.23 -28.00 -18.93
C TYR A 12 57.16 -28.90 -19.57
N PHE A 13 56.51 -28.42 -20.64
CA PHE A 13 55.99 -29.17 -21.83
C PHE A 13 55.49 -28.13 -22.88
N ILE A 14 56.19 -27.84 -23.99
CA ILE A 14 56.35 -28.48 -25.32
C ILE A 14 55.14 -28.33 -26.29
N LEU A 15 55.51 -27.79 -27.46
CA LEU A 15 54.82 -27.30 -28.66
C LEU A 15 54.25 -28.40 -29.58
N PHE A 16 53.16 -28.13 -30.32
CA PHE A 16 52.78 -28.91 -31.51
C PHE A 16 52.31 -28.03 -32.69
N ILE A 17 52.71 -28.48 -33.89
CA ILE A 17 52.66 -27.83 -35.20
C ILE A 17 51.39 -28.21 -35.97
N LEU A 18 50.89 -27.28 -36.79
CA LEU A 18 49.75 -27.41 -37.71
C LEU A 18 50.25 -27.71 -39.13
N LEU A 19 49.69 -28.72 -39.81
CA LEU A 19 49.79 -28.91 -41.26
C LEU A 19 48.53 -29.63 -41.77
N ALA A 20 47.86 -28.99 -42.72
CA ALA A 20 46.67 -29.47 -43.41
C ALA A 20 47.05 -30.15 -44.73
N SER A 21 46.27 -31.15 -45.17
CA SER A 21 45.94 -31.41 -46.58
C SER A 21 44.88 -32.53 -46.74
N CYS A 22 43.85 -32.20 -47.55
CA CYS A 22 43.06 -33.00 -48.49
C CYS A 22 42.67 -34.45 -48.19
N GLU A 23 41.37 -34.80 -48.29
CA GLU A 23 40.83 -35.73 -49.31
C GLU A 23 39.29 -35.67 -49.39
N LEU A 24 38.79 -36.08 -50.57
CA LEU A 24 37.44 -35.88 -51.13
C LEU A 24 36.38 -36.91 -50.68
N PHE A 25 35.14 -36.40 -50.58
CA PHE A 25 33.83 -36.98 -50.92
C PHE A 25 33.52 -38.49 -50.74
N SER A 26 32.50 -38.76 -49.91
CA SER A 26 31.40 -39.64 -50.29
C SER A 26 30.08 -39.21 -49.62
N ARG A 27 29.05 -38.95 -50.43
CA ARG A 27 27.70 -38.55 -49.99
C ARG A 27 26.88 -39.79 -49.63
N ALA A 28 26.48 -39.90 -48.37
CA ALA A 28 25.32 -40.69 -47.96
C ALA A 28 24.18 -39.74 -47.58
N THR A 29 23.01 -39.90 -48.18
CA THR A 29 21.78 -39.18 -47.79
C THR A 29 21.31 -39.65 -46.41
N PRO A 30 21.21 -38.78 -45.39
CA PRO A 30 20.63 -39.19 -44.12
C PRO A 30 19.12 -39.35 -44.26
N LEU A 31 18.62 -40.52 -43.88
CA LEU A 31 17.20 -40.78 -43.68
C LEU A 31 16.69 -39.87 -42.54
N THR A 32 15.60 -39.15 -42.77
CA THR A 32 14.95 -38.33 -41.75
C THR A 32 14.42 -39.22 -40.61
N PRO A 33 14.83 -39.03 -39.34
CA PRO A 33 14.24 -39.77 -38.24
C PRO A 33 12.78 -39.37 -38.05
N ALA A 34 11.89 -40.36 -37.96
CA ALA A 34 10.49 -40.17 -37.61
C ALA A 34 10.39 -39.64 -36.16
N VAL A 35 9.77 -38.48 -35.99
CA VAL A 35 9.49 -37.91 -34.66
C VAL A 35 8.35 -38.71 -34.05
N THR A 36 8.66 -39.47 -33.00
CA THR A 36 7.65 -40.05 -32.10
C THR A 36 6.96 -38.91 -31.36
N PRO A 37 5.61 -38.80 -31.35
CA PRO A 37 4.94 -37.76 -30.59
C PRO A 37 5.26 -37.94 -29.10
N GLN A 38 5.98 -36.97 -28.55
CA GLN A 38 6.25 -36.87 -27.12
C GLN A 38 4.90 -36.75 -26.39
N PRO A 39 4.65 -37.52 -25.32
CA PRO A 39 3.45 -37.34 -24.52
C PRO A 39 3.36 -35.89 -24.07
N ALA A 40 2.21 -35.26 -24.36
CA ALA A 40 1.95 -33.88 -23.98
C ALA A 40 2.31 -33.70 -22.50
N SER A 41 3.28 -32.83 -22.24
CA SER A 41 3.51 -32.37 -20.87
C SER A 41 2.22 -31.72 -20.41
N LEU A 42 1.66 -32.23 -19.31
CA LEU A 42 0.56 -31.58 -18.61
C LEU A 42 1.03 -30.16 -18.30
N ILE A 43 0.50 -29.19 -19.04
CA ILE A 43 0.59 -27.78 -18.63
C ILE A 43 -0.06 -27.76 -17.25
N PRO A 44 0.62 -27.27 -16.19
CA PRO A 44 -0.04 -27.11 -14.91
C PRO A 44 -1.27 -26.24 -15.17
N THR A 45 -2.45 -26.79 -14.89
CA THR A 45 -3.71 -26.05 -14.88
C THR A 45 -3.46 -24.82 -14.02
N SER A 46 -3.42 -23.63 -14.63
CA SER A 46 -3.37 -22.38 -13.88
C SER A 46 -4.46 -22.46 -12.83
N ALA A 47 -4.11 -22.30 -11.55
CA ALA A 47 -5.09 -22.30 -10.48
C ALA A 47 -6.16 -21.26 -10.86
N SER A 48 -7.40 -21.70 -11.09
CA SER A 48 -8.53 -20.80 -11.28
C SER A 48 -8.61 -19.92 -10.04
N GLY A 49 -8.59 -18.61 -10.22
CA GLY A 49 -8.47 -17.69 -9.08
C GLY A 49 -8.72 -16.26 -9.49
N GLY A 50 -8.90 -15.43 -8.48
CA GLY A 50 -9.16 -14.01 -8.65
C GLY A 50 -8.76 -13.21 -7.42
N ILE A 51 -8.73 -11.89 -7.58
CA ILE A 51 -8.55 -10.95 -6.49
C ILE A 51 -9.79 -10.09 -6.42
N ALA A 52 -10.31 -9.89 -5.23
CA ALA A 52 -11.36 -8.94 -4.97
C ALA A 52 -11.00 -8.08 -3.76
N GLY A 53 -11.72 -6.99 -3.58
CA GLY A 53 -11.50 -6.15 -2.42
C GLY A 53 -12.13 -4.79 -2.55
N PHE A 54 -11.78 -3.94 -1.59
CA PHE A 54 -12.22 -2.56 -1.54
C PHE A 54 -11.07 -1.63 -1.91
N ARG A 55 -11.41 -0.49 -2.51
CA ARG A 55 -10.47 0.59 -2.79
C ARG A 55 -11.21 1.92 -2.87
N ASP A 56 -10.44 3.00 -2.90
CA ASP A 56 -11.00 4.34 -3.00
C ASP A 56 -11.30 4.70 -4.45
N GLN A 57 -12.41 5.42 -4.66
CA GLN A 57 -12.76 6.06 -5.91
C GLN A 57 -13.15 7.53 -5.69
N LEU A 58 -14.09 7.82 -4.80
CA LEU A 58 -14.40 9.19 -4.32
C LEU A 58 -14.17 9.34 -2.83
N ALA A 59 -14.42 8.28 -2.06
CA ALA A 59 -14.23 8.20 -0.62
C ALA A 59 -13.44 6.94 -0.24
N VAL A 60 -13.17 6.77 1.06
CA VAL A 60 -12.44 5.60 1.57
C VAL A 60 -13.26 4.33 1.36
N ALA A 61 -12.68 3.34 0.69
CA ALA A 61 -13.27 2.01 0.46
C ALA A 61 -14.72 2.06 -0.10
N ASP A 62 -15.01 3.02 -0.98
CA ASP A 62 -16.33 3.22 -1.60
C ASP A 62 -16.52 2.48 -2.92
N GLN A 63 -15.50 1.76 -3.38
CA GLN A 63 -15.54 0.90 -4.55
C GLN A 63 -15.15 -0.53 -4.19
N PHE A 64 -15.96 -1.48 -4.64
CA PHE A 64 -15.58 -2.88 -4.72
C PHE A 64 -15.04 -3.21 -6.11
N PHE A 65 -13.99 -4.01 -6.17
CA PHE A 65 -13.46 -4.54 -7.42
C PHE A 65 -13.26 -6.05 -7.35
N LEU A 66 -13.29 -6.66 -8.53
CA LEU A 66 -13.08 -8.09 -8.73
C LEU A 66 -12.32 -8.29 -10.05
N THR A 67 -11.29 -9.12 -10.02
CA THR A 67 -10.64 -9.68 -11.20
C THR A 67 -10.63 -11.20 -11.09
N LEU A 68 -10.95 -11.87 -12.19
CA LEU A 68 -11.04 -13.33 -12.27
C LEU A 68 -10.22 -13.81 -13.46
N SER A 69 -9.66 -15.01 -13.34
CA SER A 69 -8.90 -15.66 -14.39
C SER A 69 -9.20 -17.16 -14.46
N ALA A 70 -9.25 -17.69 -15.69
CA ALA A 70 -9.47 -19.10 -15.97
C ALA A 70 -10.75 -19.67 -15.33
N ILE A 71 -11.83 -18.89 -15.30
CA ILE A 71 -13.14 -19.33 -14.78
C ILE A 71 -13.90 -20.11 -15.87
N PRO A 72 -14.43 -21.31 -15.57
CA PRO A 72 -15.26 -22.07 -16.50
C PRO A 72 -16.54 -21.31 -16.87
N ALA A 73 -16.98 -21.42 -18.12
CA ALA A 73 -18.27 -20.87 -18.54
C ALA A 73 -19.43 -21.42 -17.67
N PRO A 74 -20.42 -20.58 -17.30
CA PRO A 74 -21.56 -21.05 -16.53
C PRO A 74 -22.38 -22.07 -17.35
N PRO A 75 -23.09 -23.02 -16.68
CA PRO A 75 -24.01 -23.92 -17.36
C PRO A 75 -25.06 -23.19 -18.19
N ASN A 76 -25.59 -23.85 -19.21
CA ASN A 76 -26.61 -23.24 -20.06
C ASN A 76 -27.84 -22.80 -19.26
N GLY A 77 -28.31 -21.58 -19.49
CA GLY A 77 -29.41 -20.96 -18.74
C GLY A 77 -29.02 -20.35 -17.39
N GLN A 78 -27.75 -20.42 -17.00
CA GLN A 78 -27.22 -19.81 -15.79
C GLN A 78 -26.20 -18.71 -16.09
N THR A 79 -25.94 -17.88 -15.08
CA THR A 79 -24.90 -16.85 -15.09
C THR A 79 -24.21 -16.77 -13.74
N TYR A 80 -23.00 -16.21 -13.71
CA TYR A 80 -22.35 -15.85 -12.46
C TYR A 80 -22.85 -14.49 -11.98
N GLN A 81 -23.18 -14.38 -10.69
CA GLN A 81 -23.53 -13.11 -10.07
C GLN A 81 -22.76 -12.94 -8.77
N GLY A 82 -22.20 -11.74 -8.58
CA GLY A 82 -21.42 -11.40 -7.38
C GLY A 82 -22.27 -10.75 -6.30
N TRP A 83 -21.92 -11.03 -5.05
CA TRP A 83 -22.63 -10.56 -3.86
C TRP A 83 -21.65 -10.17 -2.76
N LEU A 84 -21.76 -8.93 -2.27
CA LEU A 84 -21.17 -8.53 -1.01
C LEU A 84 -22.06 -8.99 0.15
N LEU A 85 -21.42 -9.46 1.22
CA LEU A 85 -22.08 -10.04 2.39
C LEU A 85 -21.75 -9.21 3.64
N GLY A 86 -22.80 -8.77 4.32
CA GLY A 86 -22.73 -8.06 5.58
C GLY A 86 -22.80 -9.01 6.77
N GLY A 87 -22.21 -8.61 7.90
CA GLY A 87 -22.20 -9.42 9.13
C GLY A 87 -23.60 -9.61 9.76
N ASP A 88 -24.58 -8.80 9.37
CA ASP A 88 -25.98 -8.87 9.76
C ASP A 88 -26.83 -9.74 8.82
N GLY A 89 -26.20 -10.42 7.85
CA GLY A 89 -26.87 -11.22 6.83
C GLY A 89 -27.40 -10.41 5.65
N THR A 90 -27.15 -9.10 5.59
CA THR A 90 -27.47 -8.30 4.41
C THR A 90 -26.62 -8.69 3.22
N THR A 91 -27.21 -8.62 2.02
CA THR A 91 -26.53 -8.94 0.77
C THR A 91 -26.69 -7.80 -0.21
N LEU A 92 -25.62 -7.44 -0.90
CA LEU A 92 -25.62 -6.44 -1.96
C LEU A 92 -25.14 -7.07 -3.26
N SER A 93 -25.99 -7.05 -4.29
CA SER A 93 -25.62 -7.50 -5.64
C SER A 93 -24.58 -6.57 -6.23
N THR A 94 -23.44 -7.12 -6.66
CA THR A 94 -22.43 -6.38 -7.44
C THR A 94 -22.70 -6.47 -8.94
N GLY A 95 -23.69 -7.26 -9.36
CA GLY A 95 -24.09 -7.45 -10.75
C GLY A 95 -23.69 -8.81 -11.35
N ILE A 96 -24.18 -9.06 -12.56
CA ILE A 96 -23.83 -10.24 -13.37
C ILE A 96 -22.38 -10.11 -13.85
N ILE A 97 -21.62 -11.21 -13.72
CA ILE A 97 -20.21 -11.28 -14.11
C ILE A 97 -20.14 -11.83 -15.53
N SER A 98 -19.77 -10.94 -16.46
CA SER A 98 -19.55 -11.30 -17.86
C SER A 98 -18.14 -11.86 -18.06
N LEU A 99 -18.04 -13.16 -18.35
CA LEU A 99 -16.76 -13.80 -18.70
C LEU A 99 -16.36 -13.51 -20.15
N ALA A 100 -15.08 -13.22 -20.35
CA ALA A 100 -14.45 -13.25 -21.66
C ALA A 100 -14.26 -14.71 -22.15
N PRO A 101 -14.01 -14.95 -23.45
CA PRO A 101 -13.84 -16.29 -24.00
C PRO A 101 -12.71 -17.11 -23.36
N ASP A 102 -11.71 -16.45 -22.78
CA ASP A 102 -10.59 -17.07 -22.06
C ASP A 102 -10.88 -17.35 -20.58
N GLY A 103 -12.11 -17.09 -20.13
CA GLY A 103 -12.53 -17.27 -18.74
C GLY A 103 -12.08 -16.14 -17.80
N SER A 104 -11.56 -15.02 -18.32
CA SER A 104 -11.25 -13.84 -17.52
C SER A 104 -12.48 -12.95 -17.32
N ALA A 105 -12.51 -12.20 -16.22
CA ALA A 105 -13.49 -11.14 -16.01
C ALA A 105 -12.94 -10.06 -15.09
N ALA A 106 -13.48 -8.84 -15.25
CA ALA A 106 -13.27 -7.75 -14.32
C ALA A 106 -14.62 -7.10 -14.03
N LEU A 107 -14.86 -6.78 -12.75
CA LEU A 107 -16.05 -6.10 -12.29
C LEU A 107 -15.67 -5.02 -11.30
N THR A 108 -16.35 -3.89 -11.37
CA THR A 108 -16.28 -2.82 -10.38
C THR A 108 -17.69 -2.43 -9.99
N TRP A 109 -17.90 -2.22 -8.70
CA TRP A 109 -19.15 -1.68 -8.16
C TRP A 109 -18.83 -0.46 -7.32
N ASN A 110 -19.43 0.67 -7.64
CA ASN A 110 -19.19 1.94 -6.96
C ASN A 110 -20.37 2.24 -6.07
N SER A 111 -20.12 2.66 -4.83
CA SER A 111 -21.17 3.16 -3.95
C SER A 111 -21.84 4.39 -4.58
N PRO A 112 -23.17 4.36 -4.83
CA PRO A 112 -23.89 5.53 -5.33
C PRO A 112 -23.89 6.71 -4.35
N THR A 113 -23.64 6.44 -3.08
CA THR A 113 -23.63 7.40 -1.97
C THR A 113 -22.22 7.69 -1.45
N SER A 114 -21.18 7.12 -2.08
CA SER A 114 -19.78 7.19 -1.61
C SER A 114 -19.61 6.66 -0.17
N GLU A 115 -20.48 5.75 0.26
CA GLU A 115 -20.37 5.12 1.58
C GLU A 115 -19.18 4.15 1.63
N ASN A 116 -18.50 4.09 2.77
CA ASN A 116 -17.45 3.11 3.01
C ASN A 116 -18.05 1.70 3.09
N LEU A 117 -17.77 0.86 2.10
CA LEU A 117 -18.35 -0.47 1.97
C LEU A 117 -17.80 -1.43 3.01
N LEU A 118 -16.54 -1.28 3.42
CA LEU A 118 -15.89 -2.11 4.44
C LEU A 118 -16.53 -1.97 5.83
N ASN A 119 -17.24 -0.87 6.07
CA ASN A 119 -18.02 -0.68 7.28
C ASN A 119 -19.10 -1.77 7.43
N ARG A 120 -19.72 -2.19 6.33
CA ARG A 120 -20.83 -3.16 6.34
C ARG A 120 -20.43 -4.52 5.80
N TYR A 121 -19.70 -4.54 4.69
CA TYR A 121 -19.38 -5.74 3.93
C TYR A 121 -17.91 -6.11 4.14
N ALA A 122 -17.66 -7.39 4.39
CA ALA A 122 -16.30 -7.91 4.56
C ALA A 122 -16.08 -9.22 3.79
N GLN A 123 -17.16 -9.83 3.33
CA GLN A 123 -17.16 -11.08 2.60
C GLN A 123 -17.81 -10.88 1.24
N PHE A 124 -17.46 -11.76 0.31
CA PHE A 124 -17.94 -11.77 -1.06
C PHE A 124 -18.18 -13.21 -1.51
N GLN A 125 -19.21 -13.41 -2.32
CA GLN A 125 -19.49 -14.69 -2.95
C GLN A 125 -19.93 -14.52 -4.40
N ILE A 126 -19.65 -15.54 -5.20
CA ILE A 126 -20.19 -15.70 -6.55
C ILE A 126 -21.12 -16.90 -6.54
N THR A 127 -22.35 -16.70 -7.02
CA THR A 127 -23.34 -17.77 -7.19
C THR A 127 -23.66 -18.04 -8.65
N LEU A 128 -24.14 -19.25 -8.92
CA LEU A 128 -24.75 -19.64 -10.19
C LEU A 128 -26.24 -19.30 -10.18
N GLU A 129 -26.62 -18.19 -10.80
CA GLU A 129 -28.00 -17.69 -10.85
C GLU A 129 -28.65 -17.97 -12.21
N PRO A 130 -29.98 -17.86 -12.36
CA PRO A 130 -30.63 -17.83 -13.67
C PRO A 130 -30.01 -16.76 -14.57
N VAL A 131 -30.06 -16.94 -15.90
CA VAL A 131 -29.42 -16.04 -16.89
C VAL A 131 -29.77 -14.54 -16.72
N MET A 132 -30.96 -14.24 -16.18
CA MET A 132 -31.41 -12.86 -15.93
C MET A 132 -30.91 -12.29 -14.58
N GLY A 133 -30.15 -13.07 -13.82
CA GLY A 133 -29.76 -12.78 -12.44
C GLY A 133 -30.90 -12.96 -11.44
N SER A 134 -30.57 -12.68 -10.19
CA SER A 134 -31.48 -12.71 -9.04
C SER A 134 -31.38 -11.41 -8.24
N VAL A 135 -32.41 -11.13 -7.44
CA VAL A 135 -32.43 -9.96 -6.52
C VAL A 135 -31.69 -10.26 -5.22
N THR A 136 -31.73 -11.52 -4.78
CA THR A 136 -30.96 -12.07 -3.66
C THR A 136 -30.24 -13.33 -4.13
N PRO A 137 -29.19 -13.81 -3.45
CA PRO A 137 -28.55 -15.07 -3.81
C PRO A 137 -29.56 -16.23 -3.73
N THR A 138 -29.69 -17.01 -4.80
CA THR A 138 -30.54 -18.23 -4.83
C THR A 138 -29.79 -19.48 -5.28
N GLY A 139 -28.68 -19.27 -5.99
CA GLY A 139 -27.87 -20.31 -6.59
C GLY A 139 -26.86 -20.98 -5.66
N LYS A 140 -26.19 -22.02 -6.18
CA LYS A 140 -25.01 -22.60 -5.53
C LYS A 140 -23.89 -21.55 -5.48
N VAL A 141 -23.29 -21.36 -4.31
CA VAL A 141 -22.03 -20.62 -4.16
C VAL A 141 -20.89 -21.43 -4.79
N VAL A 142 -20.18 -20.83 -5.74
CA VAL A 142 -19.08 -21.47 -6.47
C VAL A 142 -17.72 -20.87 -6.14
N TYR A 143 -17.71 -19.60 -5.76
CA TYR A 143 -16.51 -18.89 -5.33
C TYR A 143 -16.83 -18.00 -4.14
N SER A 144 -15.86 -17.81 -3.27
CA SER A 144 -15.97 -16.92 -2.12
C SER A 144 -14.62 -16.26 -1.80
N GLY A 145 -14.66 -15.21 -1.01
CA GLY A 145 -13.48 -14.56 -0.46
C GLY A 145 -13.91 -13.52 0.55
N GLY A 146 -12.97 -13.05 1.36
CA GLY A 146 -13.28 -12.01 2.34
C GLY A 146 -12.19 -11.83 3.37
N LEU A 147 -12.46 -10.89 4.27
CA LEU A 147 -11.67 -10.63 5.46
C LEU A 147 -12.40 -11.21 6.67
N GLU A 148 -11.67 -11.91 7.53
CA GLU A 148 -12.21 -12.50 8.75
C GLU A 148 -11.22 -12.35 9.91
N GLY A 149 -11.72 -12.52 11.14
CA GLY A 149 -10.91 -12.48 12.36
C GLY A 149 -10.08 -11.22 12.49
N VAL A 150 -8.79 -11.38 12.79
CA VAL A 150 -7.83 -10.29 13.02
C VAL A 150 -7.64 -9.44 11.76
N ALA A 151 -7.68 -10.04 10.56
CA ALA A 151 -7.51 -9.28 9.32
C ALA A 151 -8.64 -8.26 9.12
N LEU A 152 -9.89 -8.66 9.39
CA LEU A 152 -11.04 -7.75 9.34
C LEU A 152 -10.99 -6.69 10.45
N GLU A 153 -10.58 -7.07 11.65
CA GLU A 153 -10.42 -6.12 12.76
C GLU A 153 -9.40 -5.03 12.41
N ASN A 154 -8.20 -5.43 11.96
CA ASN A 154 -7.15 -4.49 11.54
C ASN A 154 -7.62 -3.61 10.39
N ALA A 155 -8.27 -4.19 9.38
CA ALA A 155 -8.83 -3.45 8.24
C ALA A 155 -9.82 -2.36 8.68
N ARG A 156 -10.70 -2.66 9.65
CA ARG A 156 -11.68 -1.69 10.17
C ARG A 156 -11.01 -0.59 10.99
N ARG A 157 -9.98 -0.90 11.78
CA ARG A 157 -9.19 0.10 12.50
C ARG A 157 -8.43 1.03 11.55
N LEU A 158 -7.96 0.49 10.43
CA LEU A 158 -7.28 1.27 9.40
C LEU A 158 -8.22 2.22 8.65
N PHE A 159 -9.43 1.77 8.28
CA PHE A 159 -10.25 2.48 7.27
C PHE A 159 -11.66 2.87 7.70
N VAL A 160 -12.20 2.36 8.80
CA VAL A 160 -13.60 2.58 9.20
C VAL A 160 -13.69 3.44 10.45
N LYS A 161 -13.17 2.94 11.58
CA LYS A 161 -13.09 3.66 12.86
C LYS A 161 -12.11 2.96 13.79
N ASN A 162 -11.59 3.67 14.78
CA ASN A 162 -10.78 3.09 15.86
C ASN A 162 -11.26 3.58 17.24
N ASP A 163 -12.18 2.82 17.82
CA ASP A 163 -12.68 2.96 19.20
C ASP A 163 -11.94 2.03 20.19
N SER A 164 -10.84 1.42 19.73
CA SER A 164 -10.02 0.48 20.48
C SER A 164 -8.64 1.04 20.77
N GLU A 165 -8.01 0.59 21.86
CA GLU A 165 -6.70 1.09 22.29
C GLU A 165 -5.58 0.85 21.25
N PRO A 166 -4.70 1.85 21.00
CA PRO A 166 -4.83 3.23 21.46
C PRO A 166 -6.00 3.94 20.77
N ALA A 167 -6.93 4.44 21.57
CA ALA A 167 -8.12 5.11 21.03
C ALA A 167 -7.72 6.42 20.35
N THR A 168 -8.35 6.70 19.22
CA THR A 168 -8.12 7.93 18.45
C THR A 168 -9.21 8.94 18.75
N PRO A 169 -8.93 10.25 18.70
CA PRO A 169 -9.94 11.28 18.82
C PRO A 169 -11.12 11.04 17.86
N LEU A 170 -12.35 11.12 18.38
CA LEU A 170 -13.59 10.91 17.64
C LEU A 170 -13.68 9.55 16.92
N ASP A 171 -12.99 8.52 17.42
CA ASP A 171 -12.91 7.18 16.83
C ASP A 171 -12.36 7.17 15.38
N THR A 172 -11.52 8.17 15.04
CA THR A 172 -10.97 8.32 13.69
C THR A 172 -10.15 7.10 13.24
N ALA A 173 -10.46 6.55 12.06
CA ALA A 173 -9.65 5.47 11.51
C ALA A 173 -8.20 5.90 11.26
N PHE A 174 -7.22 5.01 11.51
CA PHE A 174 -5.81 5.41 11.48
C PHE A 174 -5.36 5.98 10.13
N ALA A 175 -5.86 5.46 9.01
CA ALA A 175 -5.51 5.95 7.67
C ALA A 175 -6.08 7.33 7.38
N ASN A 176 -7.27 7.63 7.91
CA ASN A 176 -7.92 8.94 7.79
C ASN A 176 -7.20 9.97 8.65
N GLY A 177 -6.91 9.62 9.91
CA GLY A 177 -6.19 10.48 10.84
C GLY A 177 -4.78 10.82 10.35
N LEU A 178 -4.05 9.82 9.84
CA LEU A 178 -2.72 10.06 9.26
C LEU A 178 -2.76 11.12 8.17
N ARG A 179 -3.70 11.00 7.22
CA ARG A 179 -3.84 11.95 6.11
C ARG A 179 -4.30 13.33 6.59
N ALA A 180 -5.30 13.39 7.46
CA ALA A 180 -5.85 14.65 7.96
C ALA A 180 -4.80 15.47 8.74
N GLU A 181 -4.10 14.84 9.68
CA GLU A 181 -3.06 15.52 10.48
C GLU A 181 -1.86 15.90 9.60
N THR A 182 -1.48 15.07 8.61
CA THR A 182 -0.41 15.43 7.66
C THR A 182 -0.79 16.65 6.82
N ASP A 183 -2.02 16.70 6.34
CA ASP A 183 -2.52 17.83 5.56
C ASP A 183 -2.54 19.11 6.39
N LEU A 184 -2.93 19.01 7.66
CA LEU A 184 -2.93 20.12 8.58
C LEU A 184 -1.51 20.61 8.88
N ALA A 185 -0.55 19.71 9.12
CA ALA A 185 0.86 20.08 9.33
C ALA A 185 1.44 20.80 8.09
N VAL A 186 1.18 20.30 6.88
CA VAL A 186 1.56 20.95 5.62
C VAL A 186 0.95 22.34 5.53
N GLN A 187 -0.34 22.48 5.85
CA GLN A 187 -1.03 23.76 5.84
C GLN A 187 -0.40 24.75 6.82
N HIS A 188 0.00 24.33 8.01
CA HIS A 188 0.66 25.21 8.97
C HIS A 188 2.08 25.62 8.55
N VAL A 189 2.84 24.78 7.84
CA VAL A 189 4.09 25.23 7.20
C VAL A 189 3.81 26.33 6.16
N ILE A 190 2.79 26.15 5.32
CA ILE A 190 2.39 27.17 4.33
C ILE A 190 1.98 28.46 5.03
N ASN A 191 1.22 28.38 6.12
CA ASN A 191 0.80 29.55 6.87
C ASN A 191 1.98 30.26 7.54
N ALA A 192 2.97 29.54 8.08
CA ALA A 192 4.19 30.14 8.62
C ALA A 192 4.96 30.95 7.56
N VAL A 193 5.06 30.41 6.34
CA VAL A 193 5.68 31.11 5.20
C VAL A 193 4.89 32.37 4.81
N ASN A 194 3.56 32.27 4.77
CA ASN A 194 2.70 33.41 4.46
C ASN A 194 2.78 34.51 5.52
N ALA A 195 2.81 34.13 6.81
CA ALA A 195 2.99 35.05 7.93
C ALA A 195 4.34 35.80 7.83
N ALA A 196 5.42 35.08 7.53
CA ALA A 196 6.72 35.69 7.29
C ALA A 196 6.71 36.66 6.11
N ALA A 197 6.01 36.32 5.01
CA ALA A 197 5.91 37.17 3.83
C ALA A 197 5.21 38.52 4.08
N ILE A 198 4.33 38.59 5.09
CA ILE A 198 3.66 39.84 5.51
C ILE A 198 4.37 40.53 6.70
N GLY A 199 5.51 40.00 7.14
CA GLY A 199 6.30 40.57 8.23
C GLY A 199 5.82 40.22 9.64
N SER A 200 4.98 39.19 9.78
CA SER A 200 4.37 38.78 11.04
C SER A 200 5.22 37.69 11.72
N LEU A 201 6.13 38.10 12.61
CA LEU A 201 7.02 37.17 13.32
C LEU A 201 6.25 36.28 14.29
N ASP A 202 5.30 36.85 15.03
CA ASP A 202 4.54 36.13 16.05
C ASP A 202 3.64 35.06 15.40
N GLU A 203 2.90 35.39 14.31
CA GLU A 203 2.09 34.40 13.59
C GLU A 203 2.94 33.31 12.92
N MET A 204 4.13 33.66 12.43
CA MET A 204 5.06 32.66 11.90
C MET A 204 5.46 31.66 12.99
N ARG A 205 5.80 32.13 14.19
CA ARG A 205 6.18 31.27 15.32
C ARG A 205 5.03 30.39 15.80
N ALA A 206 3.83 30.95 15.97
CA ALA A 206 2.64 30.18 16.33
C ALA A 206 2.37 29.04 15.34
N HIS A 207 2.49 29.32 14.03
CA HIS A 207 2.32 28.26 13.03
C HIS A 207 3.44 27.21 13.05
N LEU A 208 4.67 27.55 13.40
CA LEU A 208 5.75 26.57 13.57
C LEU A 208 5.55 25.68 14.80
N GLU A 209 5.05 26.25 15.91
CA GLU A 209 4.61 25.47 17.07
C GLU A 209 3.51 24.47 16.68
N HIS A 210 2.49 24.93 15.95
CA HIS A 210 1.41 24.05 15.50
C HIS A 210 1.95 22.87 14.69
N VAL A 211 2.90 23.10 13.78
CA VAL A 211 3.53 22.01 13.01
C VAL A 211 4.15 20.97 13.94
N ILE A 212 4.92 21.40 14.95
CA ILE A 212 5.53 20.48 15.92
C ILE A 212 4.44 19.68 16.65
N ASN A 213 3.43 20.36 17.19
CA ASN A 213 2.38 19.76 18.01
C ASN A 213 1.46 18.81 17.21
N ILE A 214 1.20 19.09 15.93
CA ILE A 214 0.45 18.20 15.01
C ILE A 214 1.28 16.97 14.64
N LEU A 215 2.59 17.12 14.39
CA LEU A 215 3.42 15.96 14.04
C LEU A 215 3.59 15.00 15.22
N GLU A 216 3.84 15.58 16.40
CA GLU A 216 4.18 14.88 17.63
C GLU A 216 2.95 14.23 18.30
N GLY A 217 1.83 14.96 18.35
CA GLY A 217 0.69 14.62 19.20
C GLY A 217 0.93 14.96 20.67
N ALA A 218 -0.15 15.07 21.45
CA ALA A 218 -0.14 15.55 22.83
C ALA A 218 0.63 14.66 23.82
N SER A 219 0.91 13.41 23.43
CA SER A 219 1.66 12.46 24.26
C SER A 219 3.16 12.42 23.92
N GLY A 220 3.60 13.11 22.87
CA GLY A 220 4.99 13.00 22.43
C GLY A 220 5.93 14.04 23.06
N PRO A 221 7.24 13.75 23.11
CA PRO A 221 8.25 14.53 23.83
C PRO A 221 8.40 16.00 23.44
N HIS A 222 8.10 16.38 22.19
CA HIS A 222 8.23 17.78 21.75
C HIS A 222 6.92 18.56 21.82
N PHE A 223 5.83 17.98 22.34
CA PHE A 223 4.58 18.71 22.49
C PHE A 223 4.76 19.84 23.52
N GLY A 224 4.43 21.07 23.15
CA GLY A 224 4.58 22.21 24.06
C GLY A 224 4.33 23.57 23.45
N ASP A 225 4.51 24.57 24.32
CA ASP A 225 4.55 26.00 24.00
C ASP A 225 5.99 26.37 23.60
N HIS A 226 6.19 26.59 22.31
CA HIS A 226 7.47 26.89 21.67
C HIS A 226 7.60 28.34 21.25
N ASP A 227 6.50 29.08 21.10
CA ASP A 227 6.53 30.51 20.78
C ASP A 227 6.55 31.42 22.03
N GLY A 228 6.27 30.86 23.21
CA GLY A 228 6.43 31.49 24.51
C GLY A 228 5.22 32.31 24.96
N HIS A 229 4.04 32.15 24.36
CA HIS A 229 2.83 32.88 24.78
C HIS A 229 2.12 32.27 26.00
N GLY A 230 2.63 31.17 26.55
CA GLY A 230 2.18 30.55 27.80
C GLY A 230 1.16 29.42 27.65
N ILE A 231 0.84 29.00 26.43
CA ILE A 231 -0.15 27.94 26.12
C ILE A 231 0.43 27.08 25.00
N ALA A 232 0.32 25.76 25.10
CA ALA A 232 0.64 24.88 23.98
C ALA A 232 -0.59 24.77 23.07
N GLU A 233 -0.52 25.31 21.86
CA GLU A 233 -1.60 25.24 20.89
C GLU A 233 -1.44 24.05 19.96
N ASN A 234 -2.53 23.29 19.80
CA ASN A 234 -2.60 22.22 18.83
C ASN A 234 -3.92 22.30 18.06
N PRO A 235 -3.91 22.79 16.81
CA PRO A 235 -5.12 22.80 15.99
C PRO A 235 -5.47 21.42 15.42
N GLY A 236 -4.58 20.41 15.58
CA GLY A 236 -4.83 19.02 15.23
C GLY A 236 -5.65 18.26 16.28
N ASP A 237 -5.80 16.96 16.06
CA ASP A 237 -6.62 16.11 16.92
C ASP A 237 -5.94 15.68 18.23
N GLY A 238 -4.62 15.88 18.33
CA GLY A 238 -3.82 15.54 19.51
C GLY A 238 -3.22 14.14 19.50
N PHE A 239 -3.50 13.30 18.50
CA PHE A 239 -2.90 11.97 18.36
C PHE A 239 -1.53 12.01 17.69
N GLY A 240 -1.40 12.86 16.67
CA GLY A 240 -0.14 13.15 15.99
C GLY A 240 0.12 12.27 14.76
N VAL A 241 0.71 12.87 13.72
CA VAL A 241 1.07 12.20 12.46
C VAL A 241 1.97 10.99 12.69
N ILE A 242 2.97 11.16 13.55
CA ILE A 242 3.97 10.14 13.87
C ILE A 242 3.33 8.95 14.58
N GLY A 243 2.39 9.22 15.49
CA GLY A 243 1.60 8.20 16.18
C GLY A 243 0.70 7.43 15.21
N TYR A 244 -0.02 8.14 14.34
CA TYR A 244 -0.87 7.52 13.31
C TYR A 244 -0.06 6.57 12.41
N ALA A 245 1.09 7.01 11.92
CA ALA A 245 1.95 6.19 11.05
C ALA A 245 2.46 4.93 11.75
N GLY A 246 2.91 5.05 13.01
CA GLY A 246 3.37 3.93 13.81
C GLY A 246 2.27 2.89 14.03
N GLN A 247 1.05 3.35 14.35
CA GLN A 247 -0.10 2.47 14.54
C GLN A 247 -0.52 1.78 13.25
N MET A 248 -0.58 2.51 12.13
CA MET A 248 -0.82 1.88 10.83
C MET A 248 0.20 0.79 10.55
N ALA A 249 1.50 1.08 10.65
CA ALA A 249 2.55 0.11 10.38
C ALA A 249 2.44 -1.15 11.25
N SER A 250 2.02 -1.02 12.52
CA SER A 250 1.83 -2.16 13.43
C SER A 250 0.66 -3.08 13.08
N LEU A 251 -0.35 -2.58 12.35
CA LEU A 251 -1.53 -3.34 11.95
C LEU A 251 -1.35 -4.02 10.58
N LEU A 252 -0.35 -3.60 9.81
CA LEU A 252 -0.03 -4.18 8.52
C LEU A 252 0.79 -5.46 8.67
N PRO A 253 0.74 -6.36 7.67
CA PRO A 253 1.61 -7.54 7.65
C PRO A 253 3.08 -7.15 7.79
N GLU A 254 3.86 -7.98 8.47
CA GLU A 254 5.29 -7.75 8.63
C GLU A 254 6.00 -7.79 7.26
N ASP A 255 6.44 -6.62 6.81
CA ASP A 255 7.05 -6.41 5.51
C ASP A 255 8.18 -5.37 5.63
N ALA A 256 9.35 -5.68 5.07
CA ALA A 256 10.53 -4.83 5.19
C ALA A 256 10.32 -3.43 4.59
N ALA A 257 9.53 -3.30 3.52
CA ALA A 257 9.21 -2.01 2.93
C ALA A 257 8.27 -1.19 3.83
N ILE A 258 7.35 -1.83 4.56
CA ILE A 258 6.49 -1.13 5.54
C ILE A 258 7.32 -0.60 6.71
N VAL A 259 8.26 -1.41 7.21
CA VAL A 259 9.21 -0.99 8.25
C VAL A 259 10.04 0.20 7.77
N GLU A 260 10.57 0.14 6.55
CA GLU A 260 11.35 1.24 5.95
C GLU A 260 10.52 2.51 5.76
N ILE A 261 9.27 2.40 5.27
CA ILE A 261 8.38 3.54 5.08
C ILE A 261 8.07 4.20 6.42
N ASN A 262 7.70 3.41 7.44
CA ASN A 262 7.43 3.96 8.77
C ASN A 262 8.67 4.65 9.34
N ALA A 263 9.84 4.00 9.32
CA ALA A 263 11.09 4.60 9.78
C ALA A 263 11.42 5.91 9.04
N SER A 264 11.11 5.99 7.74
CA SER A 264 11.26 7.21 6.94
C SER A 264 10.30 8.31 7.39
N ILE A 265 9.04 7.98 7.72
CA ILE A 265 8.07 8.94 8.28
C ILE A 265 8.57 9.47 9.62
N GLN A 266 9.03 8.60 10.53
CA GLN A 266 9.58 8.99 11.82
C GLN A 266 10.78 9.94 11.66
N THR A 267 11.71 9.58 10.77
CA THR A 267 12.91 10.38 10.51
C THR A 267 12.56 11.73 9.88
N GLN A 268 11.66 11.76 8.89
CA GLN A 268 11.25 13.00 8.23
C GLN A 268 10.49 13.92 9.19
N GLY A 269 9.61 13.36 10.03
CA GLY A 269 8.93 14.10 11.09
C GLY A 269 9.90 14.77 12.05
N ALA A 270 10.91 14.04 12.52
CA ALA A 270 11.97 14.60 13.39
C ALA A 270 12.75 15.73 12.70
N LEU A 271 13.14 15.57 11.43
CA LEU A 271 13.83 16.62 10.67
C LEU A 271 12.98 17.90 10.51
N ILE A 272 11.68 17.74 10.29
CA ILE A 272 10.74 18.88 10.20
C ILE A 272 10.65 19.58 11.56
N GLN A 273 10.49 18.84 12.65
CA GLN A 273 10.43 19.39 14.01
C GLN A 273 11.72 20.11 14.40
N GLU A 274 12.89 19.53 14.12
CA GLU A 274 14.19 20.16 14.35
C GLU A 274 14.32 21.47 13.57
N LYS A 275 13.87 21.50 12.30
CA LYS A 275 13.88 22.71 11.49
C LYS A 275 12.92 23.77 12.04
N CYS A 276 11.72 23.40 12.49
CA CYS A 276 10.81 24.32 13.17
C CYS A 276 11.45 24.93 14.43
N LEU A 277 12.07 24.11 15.28
CA LEU A 277 12.78 24.55 16.49
C LEU A 277 13.99 25.44 16.18
N GLU A 278 14.66 25.24 15.05
CA GLU A 278 15.71 26.14 14.56
C GLU A 278 15.13 27.50 14.19
N ILE A 279 14.05 27.53 13.41
CA ILE A 279 13.41 28.77 12.93
C ILE A 279 12.83 29.58 14.10
N LEU A 280 12.27 28.91 15.10
CA LEU A 280 11.69 29.56 16.29
C LEU A 280 12.71 30.42 17.06
N LYS A 281 14.01 30.11 16.96
CA LYS A 281 15.10 30.88 17.60
C LYS A 281 15.47 32.16 16.86
N ILE A 282 14.95 32.38 15.65
CA ILE A 282 15.27 33.53 14.83
C ILE A 282 14.54 34.76 15.37
N GLU A 283 15.26 35.87 15.56
CA GLU A 283 14.73 37.10 16.17
C GLU A 283 14.05 38.05 15.17
N ASP A 284 14.28 37.88 13.87
CA ASP A 284 13.71 38.72 12.83
C ASP A 284 13.29 37.94 11.56
N ILE A 285 12.32 38.49 10.82
CA ILE A 285 11.79 37.85 9.61
C ILE A 285 12.83 37.67 8.50
N ALA A 286 13.82 38.57 8.40
CA ALA A 286 14.81 38.50 7.33
C ALA A 286 15.70 37.25 7.48
N GLY A 287 16.03 36.88 8.72
CA GLY A 287 16.77 35.66 9.04
C GLY A 287 15.99 34.37 8.74
N ALA A 288 14.66 34.40 8.78
CA ALA A 288 13.82 33.21 8.64
C ALA A 288 13.60 32.75 7.19
N SER A 289 13.86 33.60 6.20
CA SER A 289 13.55 33.35 4.78
C SER A 289 14.18 32.06 4.24
N VAL A 290 15.48 31.85 4.47
CA VAL A 290 16.19 30.65 3.98
C VAL A 290 15.74 29.38 4.73
N PRO A 291 15.76 29.33 6.07
CA PRO A 291 15.26 28.19 6.83
C PRO A 291 13.80 27.80 6.53
N LEU A 292 12.92 28.77 6.28
CA LEU A 292 11.53 28.50 5.88
C LEU A 292 11.44 27.82 4.51
N SER A 293 12.27 28.23 3.54
CA SER A 293 12.34 27.56 2.24
C SER A 293 12.87 26.12 2.36
N GLU A 294 13.80 25.88 3.28
CA GLU A 294 14.28 24.52 3.60
C GLU A 294 13.17 23.69 4.26
N LEU A 295 12.41 24.27 5.20
CA LEU A 295 11.27 23.62 5.83
C LEU A 295 10.20 23.20 4.81
N GLN A 296 9.87 24.06 3.84
CA GLN A 296 8.97 23.70 2.74
C GLN A 296 9.49 22.49 1.96
N THR A 297 10.79 22.49 1.63
CA THR A 297 11.43 21.37 0.92
C THR A 297 11.37 20.06 1.73
N LEU A 298 11.43 20.14 3.06
CA LEU A 298 11.32 18.98 3.95
C LEU A 298 9.89 18.43 4.02
N ILE A 299 8.87 19.29 4.01
CA ILE A 299 7.48 18.83 4.22
C ILE A 299 6.79 18.38 2.93
N ASP A 300 7.18 18.90 1.76
CA ASP A 300 6.64 18.51 0.45
C ASP A 300 6.63 16.98 0.18
N PRO A 301 7.73 16.23 0.40
CA PRO A 301 7.74 14.78 0.18
C PRO A 301 7.00 14.00 1.26
N PHE A 302 6.70 14.63 2.41
CA PHE A 302 6.12 13.95 3.57
C PHE A 302 4.73 13.40 3.25
N LYS A 303 3.87 14.24 2.63
CA LYS A 303 2.56 13.81 2.11
C LYS A 303 2.69 12.95 0.86
N THR A 304 3.34 13.49 -0.18
CA THR A 304 3.26 12.99 -1.56
C THR A 304 4.06 11.72 -1.84
N ASN A 305 4.91 11.29 -0.91
CA ASN A 305 5.71 10.09 -1.04
C ASN A 305 5.50 9.15 0.15
N LEU A 306 5.79 9.60 1.36
CA LEU A 306 5.86 8.69 2.50
C LEU A 306 4.48 8.24 3.01
N VAL A 307 3.60 9.20 3.32
CA VAL A 307 2.25 8.91 3.83
C VAL A 307 1.41 8.18 2.79
N ASP A 308 1.48 8.59 1.52
CA ASP A 308 0.75 7.90 0.44
C ASP A 308 1.23 6.47 0.22
N ARG A 309 2.55 6.20 0.32
CA ARG A 309 3.05 4.82 0.22
C ARG A 309 2.55 3.94 1.36
N LEU A 310 2.51 4.45 2.59
CA LEU A 310 1.97 3.70 3.73
C LEU A 310 0.46 3.45 3.56
N TYR A 311 -0.28 4.45 3.09
CA TYR A 311 -1.71 4.30 2.78
C TYR A 311 -1.97 3.25 1.70
N LEU A 312 -1.19 3.26 0.61
CA LEU A 312 -1.29 2.26 -0.45
C LEU A 312 -0.93 0.85 0.03
N ALA A 313 0.03 0.72 0.95
CA ALA A 313 0.31 -0.55 1.60
C ALA A 313 -0.89 -1.03 2.43
N ALA A 314 -1.53 -0.12 3.17
CA ALA A 314 -2.76 -0.42 3.91
C ALA A 314 -3.91 -0.84 2.98
N GLN A 315 -4.10 -0.18 1.84
CA GLN A 315 -5.16 -0.56 0.88
C GLN A 315 -5.01 -1.97 0.31
N LYS A 316 -3.80 -2.55 0.32
CA LYS A 316 -3.63 -3.95 -0.09
C LYS A 316 -4.20 -4.95 0.92
N THR A 317 -4.32 -4.55 2.19
CA THR A 317 -4.85 -5.43 3.26
C THR A 317 -6.36 -5.61 3.19
N ILE A 318 -7.05 -4.77 2.42
CA ILE A 318 -8.49 -4.86 2.17
C ILE A 318 -8.80 -5.52 0.82
N GLN A 319 -7.83 -6.28 0.31
CA GLN A 319 -7.93 -7.15 -0.85
C GLN A 319 -7.74 -8.60 -0.40
N PHE A 320 -8.45 -9.51 -1.05
CA PHE A 320 -8.47 -10.92 -0.70
C PHE A 320 -8.54 -11.78 -1.96
N GLU A 321 -7.98 -12.98 -1.84
CA GLU A 321 -8.07 -13.99 -2.89
C GLU A 321 -9.49 -14.57 -2.95
N ILE A 322 -9.92 -14.86 -4.17
CA ILE A 322 -11.14 -15.60 -4.44
C ILE A 322 -10.80 -17.08 -4.52
N VAL A 323 -11.44 -17.87 -3.67
CA VAL A 323 -11.28 -19.32 -3.60
C VAL A 323 -12.52 -20.03 -4.13
N THR A 324 -12.32 -21.19 -4.74
CA THR A 324 -13.42 -22.08 -5.14
C THR A 324 -14.06 -22.71 -3.90
N VAL A 325 -15.38 -22.80 -3.91
CA VAL A 325 -16.16 -23.52 -2.87
C VAL A 325 -16.54 -24.88 -3.43
N GLU A 326 -16.05 -25.95 -2.80
CA GLU A 326 -16.39 -27.35 -3.17
C GLU A 326 -17.86 -27.68 -2.88
#